data_AF-A0A4V6KER9-F1
#
_entry.id   AF-A0A4V6KER9-F1
#
_cell.length_a   1.000
_cell.length_b   1.000
_cell.length_c   1.000
_cell.angle_alpha   90.00
_cell.angle_beta   90.00
_cell.angle_gamma   90.00
#
_symmetry.space_group_name_H-M   'P 1'
#
loop_
_entity.id
_entity.type
_entity.pdbx_description
1 polymer ?
#
loop_
_entity_poly.entity_id
_entity_poly.type
_entity_poly.pdbx_seq_one_letter_code
_entity_poly.pdbx_strand_id
1 'polypeptide(L)' 'MYNNLEAEIARKKIKKLLIAKEIGRTYNTLNLKLAGKYPFTYDEALIIHEKFFPECNFKDLFKKS' A
#
# COMPACT_ATOMS: atom_id res chain seq x y z
N MET A 1 -2.64 -5.50 10.41
CA MET A 1 -2.06 -4.27 9.81
C MET A 1 -1.13 -4.67 8.66
N TYR A 2 -0.83 -3.78 7.70
CA TYR A 2 0.09 -4.06 6.59
C TYR A 2 1.47 -3.46 6.88
N ASN A 3 2.16 -4.02 7.88
CA ASN A 3 3.42 -3.48 8.41
C ASN A 3 4.53 -3.43 7.36
N ASN A 4 4.62 -4.45 6.50
CA ASN A 4 5.63 -4.51 5.45
C ASN A 4 5.45 -3.39 4.43
N LEU A 5 4.21 -3.20 3.95
CA LEU A 5 3.89 -2.10 3.03
C LEU A 5 4.19 -0.74 3.66
N GLU A 6 3.85 -0.53 4.93
CA GLU A 6 4.14 0.73 5.62
C GLU A 6 5.65 0.98 5.80
N ALA A 7 6.41 -0.07 6.11
CA ALA A 7 7.87 0.00 6.19
C ALA A 7 8.50 0.36 4.84
N GLU A 8 8.05 -0.25 3.73
CA GLU A 8 8.56 0.07 2.39
C GLU A 8 8.20 1.49 1.95
N ILE A 9 6.98 1.95 2.24
CA ILE A 9 6.58 3.35 2.00
C ILE A 9 7.53 4.32 2.72
N ALA A 10 7.88 4.03 3.98
CA ALA A 10 8.80 4.85 4.75
C ALA A 10 10.24 4.78 4.23
N ARG A 11 10.73 3.58 3.88
CA ARG A 11 12.09 3.36 3.33
C ARG A 11 12.32 4.13 2.04
N LYS A 12 11.34 4.08 1.12
CA LYS A 12 11.40 4.80 -0.16
C LYS A 12 10.98 6.28 -0.07
N LYS A 13 10.56 6.76 1.12
CA LYS A 13 10.04 8.11 1.34
C LYS A 13 8.89 8.47 0.38
N ILE A 14 8.06 7.49 0.04
CA ILE A 14 6.93 7.69 -0.87
C ILE A 14 5.82 8.43 -0.13
N LYS A 15 5.30 9.49 -0.73
CA LYS A 15 4.15 10.21 -0.17
C LYS A 15 2.92 9.32 -0.28
N LYS A 16 2.37 8.91 0.88
CA LYS A 16 1.09 8.18 0.98
C LYS A 16 -0.05 8.83 0.18
N LEU A 17 -0.05 10.17 0.06
CA LEU A 17 -1.03 10.89 -0.77
C LEU A 17 -0.96 10.51 -2.27
N LEU A 18 0.24 10.25 -2.80
CA LEU A 18 0.41 9.80 -4.19
C LEU A 18 -0.16 8.40 -4.37
N ILE A 19 0.15 7.49 -3.44
CA ILE A 19 -0.40 6.13 -3.46
C ILE A 19 -1.93 6.18 -3.46
N ALA A 20 -2.52 6.98 -2.56
CA ALA A 20 -3.96 7.14 -2.48
C ALA A 20 -4.56 7.63 -3.80
N LYS A 21 -3.93 8.63 -4.44
CA LYS A 21 -4.35 9.16 -5.74
C LYS A 21 -4.29 8.09 -6.84
N GLU A 22 -3.21 7.31 -6.91
CA GLU A 22 -3.04 6.28 -7.94
C GLU A 22 -4.06 5.14 -7.83
N ILE A 23 -4.49 4.79 -6.61
CA ILE A 23 -5.55 3.79 -6.40
C ILE A 23 -6.96 4.39 -6.39
N GLY A 24 -7.12 5.70 -6.69
CA GLY A 24 -8.41 6.37 -6.72
C GLY A 24 -9.09 6.49 -5.35
N ARG A 25 -8.32 6.55 -4.26
CA ARG A 25 -8.81 6.63 -2.88
C ARG A 25 -8.37 7.91 -2.18
N THR A 26 -9.03 8.21 -1.06
CA THR A 26 -8.61 9.31 -0.18
C THR A 26 -7.42 8.89 0.68
N TYR A 27 -6.66 9.87 1.15
CA TYR A 27 -5.57 9.65 2.11
C TYR A 27 -6.05 8.91 3.37
N ASN A 28 -7.24 9.26 3.87
CA ASN A 28 -7.82 8.59 5.03
C ASN A 28 -8.15 7.12 4.74
N THR A 29 -8.75 6.83 3.59
CA THR A 29 -9.04 5.45 3.16
C THR A 29 -7.76 4.62 3.07
N LEU A 30 -6.68 5.18 2.52
CA LEU A 30 -5.39 4.50 2.47
C LEU A 30 -4.87 4.18 3.87
N ASN A 31 -4.91 5.14 4.81
CA ASN A 31 -4.46 4.90 6.19
C ASN A 31 -5.30 3.83 6.89
N LEU A 32 -6.62 3.82 6.70
CA LEU A 32 -7.49 2.77 7.25
C LEU A 32 -7.15 1.39 6.65
N LYS A 33 -6.83 1.33 5.35
CA LYS A 33 -6.37 0.11 4.70
C LYS A 33 -5.02 -0.34 5.23
N LEU A 34 -4.02 0.54 5.33
CA LEU A 34 -2.70 0.27 5.91
C LEU A 34 -2.80 -0.24 7.36
N ALA A 35 -3.66 0.38 8.18
CA ALA A 35 -3.98 -0.06 9.54
C ALA A 35 -4.63 -1.46 9.58
N GLY A 36 -5.07 -2.00 8.45
CA GLY A 36 -5.73 -3.29 8.32
C GLY A 36 -7.22 -3.28 8.66
N LYS A 37 -7.84 -2.08 8.80
CA LYS A 37 -9.28 -1.94 9.05
C LYS A 37 -10.10 -2.36 7.83
N TYR A 38 -9.57 -2.13 6.64
CA TYR A 38 -10.14 -2.58 5.37
C TYR A 38 -9.07 -3.29 4.54
N PRO A 39 -9.40 -4.37 3.83
CA PRO A 39 -8.47 -5.00 2.91
C PRO A 39 -8.22 -4.11 1.68
N PHE A 40 -7.07 -4.29 1.03
CA PHE A 40 -6.88 -3.84 -0.35
C PHE A 40 -7.62 -4.76 -1.31
N THR A 41 -8.24 -4.20 -2.35
CA THR A 41 -8.69 -5.02 -3.48
C THR A 41 -7.48 -5.48 -4.29
N TYR A 42 -7.66 -6.51 -5.12
CA TYR A 42 -6.59 -7.00 -5.97
C TYR A 42 -6.03 -5.90 -6.89
N ASP A 43 -6.92 -5.13 -7.53
CA ASP A 43 -6.50 -4.05 -8.43
C ASP A 43 -5.75 -2.93 -7.70
N GLU A 44 -6.19 -2.55 -6.50
CA GLU A 44 -5.48 -1.57 -5.68
C GLU A 44 -4.08 -2.08 -5.30
N ALA A 45 -3.98 -3.34 -4.89
CA ALA A 45 -2.72 -3.96 -4.50
C ALA A 45 -1.76 -4.08 -5.71
N LEU A 46 -2.28 -4.44 -6.88
CA LEU A 46 -1.53 -4.55 -8.12
C LEU A 46 -0.96 -3.19 -8.55
N ILE A 47 -1.79 -2.14 -8.55
CA ILE A 47 -1.35 -0.77 -8.87
C ILE A 47 -0.26 -0.31 -7.90
N ILE A 48 -0.42 -0.58 -6.61
CA ILE A 48 0.58 -0.22 -5.59
C ILE A 48 1.90 -0.96 -5.85
N HIS A 49 1.84 -2.25 -6.13
CA HIS A 49 3.01 -3.08 -6.38
C HIS A 49 3.74 -2.62 -7.65
N GLU A 50 3.06 -2.59 -8.80
CA GLU A 50 3.69 -2.29 -10.09
C GLU A 50 4.24 -0.86 -10.18
N LYS A 51 3.55 0.13 -9.58
CA LYS A 51 4.00 1.54 -9.65
C LYS A 51 5.03 1.93 -8.60
N PHE A 52 4.96 1.36 -7.40
CA PHE A 52 5.75 1.85 -6.27
C PHE A 52 6.75 0.84 -5.73
N PHE A 53 6.47 -0.46 -5.84
CA PHE A 53 7.27 -1.53 -5.26
C PHE A 53 7.48 -2.72 -6.21
N PRO A 54 7.82 -2.51 -7.50
CA PRO A 54 7.91 -3.59 -8.47
C PRO A 54 9.00 -4.62 -8.12
N GLU A 55 10.01 -4.22 -7.33
CA GLU A 55 11.09 -5.09 -6.88
C GLU A 55 10.76 -5.90 -5.62
N CYS A 56 9.69 -5.57 -4.91
CA CYS A 56 9.27 -6.30 -3.71
C CYS A 56 8.42 -7.52 -4.08
N ASN A 57 8.41 -8.55 -3.24
CA ASN A 57 7.48 -9.65 -3.42
C ASN A 57 6.05 -9.22 -3.06
N PHE A 58 5.10 -9.41 -3.99
CA PHE A 58 3.70 -9.03 -3.80
C PHE A 58 3.08 -9.62 -2.54
N LYS A 59 3.28 -10.93 -2.28
CA LYS A 59 2.65 -11.61 -1.14
C LYS A 59 3.23 -11.13 0.18
N ASP A 60 4.53 -10.87 0.24
CA ASP A 60 5.17 -10.37 1.45
C ASP A 60 4.79 -8.91 1.72
N LEU A 61 4.69 -8.09 0.67
CA LEU A 61 4.31 -6.68 0.78
C LEU A 61 2.91 -6.52 1.40
N PHE A 62 1.95 -7.34 0.97
CA PHE A 62 0.58 -7.34 1.45
C PHE A 62 0.32 -8.37 2.57
N LYS A 63 1.36 -8.94 3.18
CA LYS A 63 1.19 -9.84 4.32
C LYS A 63 0.64 -9.07 5.51
N LYS A 64 -0.46 -9.58 6.09
CA LYS A 64 -1.01 -9.04 7.34
C LYS A 64 -0.15 -9.49 8.53
N SER A 65 0.08 -8.55 9.44
CA SER A 65 0.63 -8.76 10.78
C SER A 65 -0.40 -8.43 11.84
#